data_AF-A0A4S4G411-F1
#
_entry.id   AF-A0A4S4G411-F1
#
_cell.length_a   1.000
_cell.length_b   1.000
_cell.length_c   1.000
_cell.angle_alpha   90.00
_cell.angle_beta   90.00
_cell.angle_gamma   90.00
#
_symmetry.space_group_name_H-M   'P 1'
#
loop_
_entity.id
_entity.type
_entity.pdbx_description
1 polymer ?
#
loop_
_entity_poly.entity_id
_entity_poly.type
_entity_poly.pdbx_seq_one_letter_code
_entity_poly.pdbx_strand_id
1 'polypeptide(L)'
;MNVIEKLEVLADAAKYDVACTSSGVQRSGKKGQLGAAHQAGCCHSFTPDGRCVTLLKVLMTNACVYDCAYCVNRASNAAVPRTAFTPRELADLTIGFYRRNYIEGLFLSSGVAGCPDRTTELMVQALRILREEYGFRGYIHTKTIPGTSLELIDELGRLSDRLSVNLELPSKQSLGLLAPNKSRHSILAPMRHIFESVAEDKESLALAQRRTTVYREKRMARKTRAFAPAGQSTQMIIGATPESDYQILNLSAALYTQLSLKRVFFSAYLPVVADPLLPATDAVQLNREHRLYQADWLLRYYGFNVSEIIDEKNPFLAPDVDPKANWALNHLDFFPVEVNTAPLEALLRVPGIGVRGARLILRARRQSTLGEAELRRLGIAYKRARYFITMNGAYGGSGIDFSRDALHARLSAPIDGGRHGRRADRAVQGQMSLFEAVDAPPVLPEASPANRAALDVAFEAQRRALAQPAAIGAPARAGESERPPILGADTSPAECEGASQEGAPHGNAVCEPLLSVA
;
A
#
# COMPACT_ATOMS: atom_id res chain seq x y z
N MET A 1 -14.97 -2.93 -32.78
CA MET A 1 -15.58 -2.48 -31.51
C MET A 1 -15.56 -0.98 -31.43
N ASN A 2 -16.67 -0.36 -31.05
CA ASN A 2 -16.73 1.07 -30.75
C ASN A 2 -16.10 1.38 -29.37
N VAL A 3 -15.91 2.66 -29.04
CA VAL A 3 -15.23 3.08 -27.78
C VAL A 3 -15.98 2.62 -26.53
N ILE A 4 -17.31 2.52 -26.56
CA ILE A 4 -18.12 2.09 -25.41
C ILE A 4 -17.96 0.58 -25.18
N GLU A 5 -18.02 -0.23 -26.24
CA GLU A 5 -17.74 -1.68 -26.17
C GLU A 5 -16.31 -1.94 -25.66
N LYS A 6 -15.33 -1.15 -26.14
CA LYS A 6 -13.95 -1.21 -25.62
C LYS A 6 -13.89 -0.90 -24.13
N LEU A 7 -14.61 0.13 -23.68
CA LEU A 7 -14.68 0.50 -22.27
C LEU A 7 -15.27 -0.62 -21.42
N GLU A 8 -16.34 -1.27 -21.85
CA GLU A 8 -16.95 -2.38 -21.11
C GLU A 8 -15.93 -3.52 -20.88
N VAL A 9 -15.24 -3.95 -21.94
CA VAL A 9 -14.24 -5.02 -21.86
C VAL A 9 -13.03 -4.60 -21.01
N LEU A 10 -12.49 -3.41 -21.23
CA LEU A 10 -11.24 -2.97 -20.58
C LEU A 10 -11.46 -2.49 -19.14
N ALA A 11 -12.65 -1.98 -18.79
CA ALA A 11 -13.01 -1.70 -17.42
C ALA A 11 -13.28 -2.97 -16.61
N ASP A 12 -13.96 -3.97 -17.20
CA ASP A 12 -14.18 -5.26 -16.54
C ASP A 12 -12.84 -5.98 -16.29
N ALA A 13 -11.95 -6.01 -17.29
CA ALA A 13 -10.62 -6.59 -17.14
C ALA A 13 -9.78 -5.86 -16.06
N ALA A 14 -9.97 -4.55 -15.88
CA ALA A 14 -9.28 -3.78 -14.85
C ALA A 14 -9.78 -4.09 -13.43
N LYS A 15 -10.91 -4.77 -13.22
CA LYS A 15 -11.49 -4.97 -11.87
C LYS A 15 -10.55 -5.69 -10.90
N TYR A 16 -9.68 -6.56 -11.40
CA TYR A 16 -8.70 -7.34 -10.63
C TYR A 16 -7.51 -6.52 -10.09
N ASP A 17 -7.33 -5.29 -10.55
CA ASP A 17 -6.32 -4.38 -9.98
C ASP A 17 -6.82 -3.73 -8.68
N VAL A 18 -6.51 -4.32 -7.53
CA VAL A 18 -6.95 -3.82 -6.22
C VAL A 18 -6.12 -2.59 -5.83
N ALA A 19 -6.43 -1.44 -6.44
CA ALA A 19 -5.85 -0.14 -6.08
C ALA A 19 -6.93 0.90 -5.69
N CYS A 20 -8.19 0.56 -5.91
CA CYS A 20 -9.36 1.37 -5.66
C CYS A 20 -10.61 0.48 -5.47
N THR A 21 -11.59 0.95 -4.70
CA THR A 21 -12.85 0.24 -4.43
C THR A 21 -13.90 0.60 -5.49
N SER A 22 -14.45 -0.38 -6.20
CA SER A 22 -15.54 -0.14 -7.17
C SER A 22 -16.89 -0.06 -6.47
N SER A 23 -17.81 0.76 -7.01
CA SER A 23 -19.13 0.95 -6.41
C SER A 23 -20.15 -0.12 -6.80
N GLY A 24 -19.86 -1.02 -7.75
CA GLY A 24 -20.64 -2.22 -8.10
C GLY A 24 -22.09 -2.00 -8.58
N VAL A 25 -22.63 -0.78 -8.53
CA VAL A 25 -24.06 -0.50 -8.70
C VAL A 25 -24.38 -0.10 -10.14
N GLN A 26 -25.36 -0.80 -10.73
CA GLN A 26 -25.97 -0.46 -12.03
C GLN A 26 -27.46 -0.13 -11.82
N ARG A 27 -27.90 1.07 -12.20
CA ARG A 27 -29.30 1.53 -12.14
C ARG A 27 -29.57 2.46 -13.31
N SER A 28 -30.54 2.13 -14.15
CA SER A 28 -30.99 3.02 -15.21
C SER A 28 -31.72 4.24 -14.64
N GLY A 29 -31.68 5.37 -15.37
CA GLY A 29 -32.47 6.54 -15.02
C GLY A 29 -33.95 6.26 -15.20
N LYS A 30 -34.79 6.70 -14.26
CA LYS A 30 -36.25 6.58 -14.32
C LYS A 30 -36.88 7.96 -14.51
N LYS A 31 -37.85 8.08 -15.42
CA LYS A 31 -38.55 9.35 -15.69
C LYS A 31 -39.16 9.89 -14.38
N GLY A 32 -38.87 11.15 -14.05
CA GLY A 32 -39.29 11.78 -12.79
C GLY A 32 -38.37 11.52 -11.60
N GLN A 33 -37.24 10.81 -11.78
CA GLN A 33 -36.22 10.58 -10.75
C GLN A 33 -34.86 11.11 -11.23
N LEU A 34 -34.06 11.61 -10.29
CA LEU A 34 -32.72 12.10 -10.58
C LEU A 34 -31.69 10.98 -10.52
N GLY A 35 -30.82 10.93 -11.52
CA GLY A 35 -29.63 10.10 -11.56
C GLY A 35 -29.80 8.76 -12.27
N ALA A 36 -28.66 8.21 -12.67
CA ALA A 36 -28.45 6.85 -13.14
C ALA A 36 -27.09 6.38 -12.59
N ALA A 37 -26.92 5.09 -12.34
CA ALA A 37 -25.66 4.49 -11.94
C ALA A 37 -25.20 3.54 -13.05
N HIS A 38 -23.98 3.73 -13.55
CA HIS A 38 -23.40 2.87 -14.57
C HIS A 38 -22.16 2.17 -14.02
N GLN A 39 -22.03 0.87 -14.26
CA GLN A 39 -20.73 0.21 -14.14
C GLN A 39 -19.88 0.65 -15.33
N ALA A 40 -19.13 1.74 -15.18
CA ALA A 40 -18.34 2.35 -16.26
C ALA A 40 -16.87 2.57 -15.84
N GLY A 41 -16.26 1.55 -15.23
CA GLY A 41 -14.87 1.63 -14.77
C GLY A 41 -14.62 2.66 -13.67
N CYS A 42 -15.65 3.29 -13.09
CA CYS A 42 -15.45 4.26 -12.01
C CYS A 42 -15.12 3.54 -10.69
N CYS A 43 -14.00 3.88 -10.07
CA CYS A 43 -13.60 3.36 -8.77
C CYS A 43 -13.19 4.49 -7.81
N HIS A 44 -13.27 4.23 -6.51
CA HIS A 44 -12.90 5.17 -5.47
C HIS A 44 -11.49 4.88 -4.95
N SER A 45 -10.63 5.88 -5.01
CA SER A 45 -9.32 5.86 -4.36
C SER A 45 -9.28 6.90 -3.25
N PHE A 46 -8.27 6.83 -2.39
CA PHE A 46 -8.09 7.81 -1.32
C PHE A 46 -6.79 8.55 -1.51
N THR A 47 -6.87 9.87 -1.53
CA THR A 47 -5.70 10.74 -1.54
C THR A 47 -4.96 10.67 -0.20
N PRO A 48 -3.69 11.12 -0.12
CA PRO A 48 -2.92 11.06 1.13
C PRO A 48 -3.56 11.77 2.34
N ASP A 49 -4.42 12.77 2.09
CA ASP A 49 -5.22 13.50 3.09
C ASP A 49 -6.54 12.79 3.47
N GLY A 50 -6.82 11.61 2.90
CA GLY A 50 -7.97 10.78 3.23
C GLY A 50 -9.26 11.16 2.49
N ARG A 51 -9.21 12.04 1.49
CA ARG A 51 -10.37 12.31 0.63
C ARG A 51 -10.60 11.15 -0.33
N CYS A 52 -11.86 10.77 -0.47
CA CYS A 52 -12.30 9.83 -1.49
C CYS A 52 -12.34 10.57 -2.83
N VAL A 53 -11.67 10.02 -3.85
CA VAL A 53 -11.66 10.54 -5.23
C VAL A 53 -12.15 9.45 -6.17
N THR A 54 -12.94 9.82 -7.16
CA THR A 54 -13.43 8.87 -8.18
C THR A 54 -12.46 8.86 -9.37
N LEU A 55 -12.00 7.69 -9.79
CA LEU A 55 -11.08 7.48 -10.91
C LEU A 55 -11.75 6.66 -12.00
N LEU A 56 -11.47 6.97 -13.26
CA LEU A 56 -11.72 6.05 -14.37
C LEU A 56 -10.63 4.97 -14.33
N LYS A 57 -11.01 3.72 -14.09
CA LYS A 57 -10.14 2.56 -13.98
C LYS A 57 -10.28 1.69 -15.21
N VAL A 58 -9.24 1.69 -16.04
CA VAL A 58 -9.26 0.99 -17.33
C VAL A 58 -7.89 0.42 -17.65
N LEU A 59 -7.88 -0.59 -18.52
CA LEU A 59 -6.67 -1.04 -19.19
C LEU A 59 -6.47 -0.27 -20.50
N MET A 60 -5.22 0.00 -20.88
CA MET A 60 -4.89 0.42 -22.25
C MET A 60 -5.26 -0.69 -23.24
N THR A 61 -4.95 -1.94 -22.89
CA THR A 61 -5.32 -3.14 -23.63
C THR A 61 -5.46 -4.33 -22.68
N ASN A 62 -6.33 -5.28 -22.99
CA ASN A 62 -6.37 -6.58 -22.31
C ASN A 62 -5.63 -7.67 -23.10
N ALA A 63 -5.06 -7.37 -24.25
CA ALA A 63 -4.14 -8.26 -24.95
C ALA A 63 -2.84 -8.36 -24.15
N CYS A 64 -2.38 -9.59 -23.88
CA CYS A 64 -1.20 -9.84 -23.08
C CYS A 64 -0.41 -11.02 -23.63
N VAL A 65 0.90 -10.85 -23.80
CA VAL A 65 1.83 -11.94 -24.16
C VAL A 65 2.26 -12.80 -22.98
N TYR A 66 1.89 -12.42 -21.74
CA TYR A 66 2.24 -13.17 -20.55
C TYR A 66 1.16 -14.19 -20.17
N ASP A 67 1.60 -15.29 -19.58
CA ASP A 67 0.75 -16.42 -19.24
C ASP A 67 0.65 -16.67 -17.73
N CYS A 68 0.27 -15.63 -16.98
CA CYS A 68 0.06 -15.76 -15.54
C CYS A 68 -1.16 -16.67 -15.27
N ALA A 69 -0.96 -17.77 -14.54
CA ALA A 69 -1.96 -18.83 -14.36
C ALA A 69 -3.30 -18.32 -13.84
N TYR A 70 -3.27 -17.36 -12.90
CA TYR A 70 -4.45 -16.76 -12.26
C TYR A 70 -5.14 -15.67 -13.09
N CYS A 71 -4.57 -15.26 -14.22
CA CYS A 71 -5.02 -14.07 -14.93
C CYS A 71 -5.99 -14.42 -16.07
N VAL A 72 -7.18 -13.80 -16.07
CA VAL A 72 -8.14 -13.94 -17.18
C VAL A 72 -7.55 -13.47 -18.51
N ASN A 73 -6.65 -12.49 -18.48
CA ASN A 73 -6.02 -11.92 -19.67
C ASN A 73 -4.77 -12.68 -20.10
N ARG A 74 -4.45 -13.84 -19.52
CA ARG A 74 -3.27 -14.63 -19.89
C ARG A 74 -3.28 -15.00 -21.38
N ALA A 75 -2.10 -15.14 -21.99
CA ALA A 75 -1.95 -15.38 -23.42
C ALA A 75 -2.68 -16.65 -23.89
N SER A 76 -2.63 -17.72 -23.10
CA SER A 76 -3.28 -19.01 -23.41
C SER A 76 -4.82 -18.97 -23.34
N ASN A 77 -5.42 -17.91 -22.78
CA ASN A 77 -6.86 -17.79 -22.69
C ASN A 77 -7.45 -17.16 -23.97
N ALA A 78 -7.69 -18.00 -24.98
CA ALA A 78 -8.25 -17.58 -26.28
C ALA A 78 -9.74 -17.19 -26.22
N ALA A 79 -10.47 -17.58 -25.17
CA ALA A 79 -11.90 -17.29 -25.03
C ALA A 79 -12.22 -15.82 -24.70
N VAL A 80 -11.23 -15.06 -24.24
CA VAL A 80 -11.42 -13.67 -23.83
C VAL A 80 -11.28 -12.73 -25.03
N PRO A 81 -12.30 -11.92 -25.37
CA PRO A 81 -12.22 -10.96 -26.46
C PRO A 81 -11.14 -9.92 -26.18
N ARG A 82 -10.20 -9.76 -27.13
CA ARG A 82 -9.07 -8.83 -26.99
C ARG A 82 -9.37 -7.51 -27.66
N THR A 83 -9.05 -6.43 -26.98
CA THR A 83 -9.25 -5.08 -27.48
C THR A 83 -8.25 -4.11 -26.88
N ALA A 84 -8.09 -2.96 -27.52
CA ALA A 84 -7.17 -1.92 -27.11
C ALA A 84 -7.74 -0.53 -27.45
N PHE A 85 -7.47 0.43 -26.58
CA PHE A 85 -7.62 1.83 -26.91
C PHE A 85 -6.43 2.30 -27.74
N THR A 86 -6.67 3.21 -28.68
CA THR A 86 -5.63 4.14 -29.13
C THR A 86 -5.37 5.18 -28.04
N PRO A 87 -4.17 5.79 -27.99
CA PRO A 87 -3.86 6.84 -27.03
C PRO A 87 -4.89 8.00 -27.02
N ARG A 88 -5.35 8.41 -28.22
CA ARG A 88 -6.37 9.45 -28.41
C ARG A 88 -7.72 9.04 -27.83
N GLU A 89 -8.20 7.83 -28.16
CA GLU A 89 -9.48 7.32 -27.65
C GLU A 89 -9.53 7.35 -26.12
N LEU A 90 -8.47 6.87 -25.45
CA LEU A 90 -8.40 6.85 -23.99
C LEU A 90 -8.36 8.26 -23.39
N ALA A 91 -7.59 9.17 -23.98
CA ALA A 91 -7.50 10.55 -23.52
C ALA A 91 -8.87 11.27 -23.65
N ASP A 92 -9.51 11.17 -24.82
CA ASP A 92 -10.81 11.79 -25.09
C ASP A 92 -11.90 11.22 -24.19
N LEU A 93 -11.88 9.91 -23.94
CA LEU A 93 -12.79 9.24 -23.00
C LEU A 93 -12.62 9.79 -21.58
N THR A 94 -11.38 9.88 -21.10
CA THR A 94 -11.04 10.41 -19.77
C THR A 94 -11.56 11.84 -19.61
N ILE A 95 -11.30 12.72 -20.59
CA ILE A 95 -11.81 14.09 -20.59
C ILE A 95 -13.33 14.13 -20.65
N GLY A 96 -13.96 13.23 -21.40
CA GLY A 96 -15.41 13.09 -21.46
C GLY A 96 -16.05 12.78 -20.11
N PHE A 97 -15.48 11.86 -19.34
CA PHE A 97 -15.94 11.54 -17.98
C PHE A 97 -15.67 12.69 -17.00
N TYR A 98 -14.49 13.32 -17.11
CA TYR A 98 -14.10 14.43 -16.25
C TYR A 98 -15.02 15.65 -16.42
N ARG A 99 -15.29 16.07 -17.67
CA ARG A 99 -16.19 17.21 -17.97
C ARG A 99 -17.63 17.01 -17.51
N ARG A 100 -18.05 15.75 -17.33
CA ARG A 100 -19.38 15.37 -16.82
C ARG A 100 -19.39 15.18 -15.29
N ASN A 101 -18.28 15.48 -14.60
CA ASN A 101 -18.10 15.32 -13.16
C ASN A 101 -18.27 13.87 -12.66
N TYR A 102 -18.00 12.87 -13.51
CA TYR A 102 -18.02 11.46 -13.09
C TYR A 102 -16.72 11.01 -12.41
N ILE A 103 -15.60 11.63 -12.76
CA ILE A 103 -14.28 11.29 -12.25
C ILE A 103 -13.49 12.55 -11.89
N GLU A 104 -12.51 12.38 -11.01
CA GLU A 104 -11.48 13.36 -10.65
C GLU A 104 -10.10 12.97 -11.21
N GLY A 105 -10.00 11.78 -11.82
CA GLY A 105 -8.72 11.23 -12.27
C GLY A 105 -8.81 9.93 -13.06
N LEU A 106 -7.65 9.41 -13.44
CA LEU A 106 -7.45 8.19 -14.22
C LEU A 106 -6.60 7.19 -13.43
N PHE A 107 -7.03 5.94 -13.41
CA PHE A 107 -6.22 4.78 -13.06
C PHE A 107 -5.97 3.98 -14.34
N LEU A 108 -4.73 3.97 -14.83
CA LEU A 108 -4.35 3.32 -16.08
C LEU A 108 -3.42 2.13 -15.82
N SER A 109 -3.86 0.96 -16.25
CA SER A 109 -3.07 -0.27 -16.26
C SER A 109 -3.07 -0.86 -17.67
N SER A 110 -2.46 -2.03 -17.88
CA SER A 110 -2.47 -2.68 -19.18
C SER A 110 -2.07 -4.16 -19.11
N GLY A 111 -2.57 -4.96 -20.05
CA GLY A 111 -1.87 -6.15 -20.53
C GLY A 111 -0.66 -5.77 -21.39
N VAL A 112 0.19 -6.74 -21.73
CA VAL A 112 1.41 -6.50 -22.51
C VAL A 112 1.17 -6.81 -24.00
N ALA A 113 0.92 -5.79 -24.81
CA ALA A 113 0.72 -5.94 -26.25
C ALA A 113 2.08 -5.96 -26.98
N GLY A 114 2.57 -7.16 -27.26
CA GLY A 114 3.87 -7.38 -27.90
C GLY A 114 5.01 -7.35 -26.88
N CYS A 115 5.39 -6.16 -26.42
CA CYS A 115 6.44 -5.99 -25.40
C CYS A 115 6.07 -4.91 -24.35
N PRO A 116 6.72 -4.92 -23.17
CA PRO A 116 6.51 -3.91 -22.12
C PRO A 116 6.70 -2.48 -22.63
N ASP A 117 7.78 -2.22 -23.35
CA ASP A 117 8.12 -0.87 -23.84
C ASP A 117 7.07 -0.32 -24.78
N ARG A 118 6.70 -1.07 -25.83
CA ARG A 118 5.63 -0.66 -26.77
C ARG A 118 4.33 -0.34 -26.05
N THR A 119 3.97 -1.14 -25.05
CA THR A 119 2.75 -0.90 -24.29
C THR A 119 2.87 0.38 -23.44
N THR A 120 4.00 0.58 -22.78
CA THR A 120 4.27 1.78 -22.00
C THR A 120 4.34 3.03 -22.88
N GLU A 121 4.89 2.97 -24.08
CA GLU A 121 4.88 4.05 -25.06
C GLU A 121 3.44 4.51 -25.38
N LEU A 122 2.52 3.56 -25.62
CA LEU A 122 1.11 3.89 -25.83
C LEU A 122 0.52 4.59 -24.60
N MET A 123 0.82 4.09 -23.40
CA MET A 123 0.35 4.70 -22.15
C MET A 123 0.89 6.13 -22.00
N VAL A 124 2.19 6.33 -22.22
CA VAL A 124 2.86 7.64 -22.18
C VAL A 124 2.25 8.59 -23.21
N GLN A 125 1.99 8.14 -24.43
CA GLN A 125 1.32 8.96 -25.45
C GLN A 125 -0.08 9.42 -24.99
N ALA A 126 -0.87 8.54 -24.38
CA ALA A 126 -2.19 8.90 -23.85
C ALA A 126 -2.07 9.94 -22.73
N LEU A 127 -1.10 9.77 -21.84
CA LEU A 127 -0.84 10.70 -20.76
C LEU A 127 -0.28 12.05 -21.25
N ARG A 128 0.56 12.08 -22.29
CA ARG A 128 1.02 13.32 -22.94
C ARG A 128 -0.15 14.11 -23.50
N ILE A 129 -1.05 13.46 -24.24
CA ILE A 129 -2.28 14.10 -24.74
C ILE A 129 -3.07 14.72 -23.57
N LEU A 130 -3.26 13.97 -22.48
CA LEU A 130 -3.94 14.49 -21.29
C LEU A 130 -3.21 15.70 -20.67
N ARG A 131 -1.90 15.60 -20.43
CA ARG A 131 -1.14 16.59 -19.67
C ARG A 131 -0.74 17.83 -20.47
N GLU A 132 -0.48 17.67 -21.76
CA GLU A 132 0.13 18.69 -22.63
C GLU A 132 -0.91 19.33 -23.56
N GLU A 133 -1.77 18.54 -24.20
CA GLU A 133 -2.81 19.08 -25.10
C GLU A 133 -4.04 19.55 -24.31
N TYR A 134 -4.62 18.66 -23.48
CA TYR A 134 -5.82 19.00 -22.71
C TYR A 134 -5.53 19.82 -21.45
N GLY A 135 -4.27 19.89 -21.02
CA GLY A 135 -3.89 20.54 -19.76
C GLY A 135 -4.54 19.88 -18.53
N PHE A 136 -4.85 18.58 -18.58
CA PHE A 136 -5.53 17.84 -17.53
C PHE A 136 -4.73 17.85 -16.22
N ARG A 137 -5.35 18.37 -15.16
CA ARG A 137 -4.76 18.47 -13.81
C ARG A 137 -5.37 17.50 -12.79
N GLY A 138 -6.25 16.60 -13.23
CA GLY A 138 -6.78 15.54 -12.38
C GLY A 138 -5.70 14.53 -11.99
N TYR A 139 -6.06 13.67 -11.03
CA TYR A 139 -5.14 12.67 -10.47
C TYR A 139 -4.89 11.53 -11.47
N ILE A 140 -3.65 11.09 -11.63
CA ILE A 140 -3.29 9.97 -12.50
C ILE A 140 -2.47 8.94 -11.71
N HIS A 141 -2.98 7.71 -11.63
CA HIS A 141 -2.24 6.55 -11.11
C HIS A 141 -2.01 5.58 -12.26
N THR A 142 -0.75 5.28 -12.57
CA THR A 142 -0.40 4.28 -13.58
C THR A 142 0.27 3.04 -13.01
N LYS A 143 -0.02 1.88 -13.60
CA LYS A 143 0.71 0.64 -13.34
C LYS A 143 1.89 0.53 -14.32
N THR A 144 3.10 0.51 -13.77
CA THR A 144 4.32 0.24 -14.51
C THR A 144 4.39 -1.25 -14.83
N ILE A 145 4.65 -1.57 -16.09
CA ILE A 145 4.76 -2.94 -16.57
C ILE A 145 6.17 -3.47 -16.27
N PRO A 146 6.33 -4.61 -15.57
CA PRO A 146 7.64 -5.24 -15.37
C PRO A 146 8.37 -5.47 -16.69
N GLY A 147 9.66 -5.12 -16.74
CA GLY A 147 10.48 -5.21 -17.95
C GLY A 147 10.43 -3.99 -18.87
N THR A 148 9.76 -2.91 -18.47
CA THR A 148 9.83 -1.61 -19.16
C THR A 148 11.20 -0.94 -18.93
N SER A 149 11.73 -0.27 -19.96
CA SER A 149 12.95 0.54 -19.88
C SER A 149 12.86 1.67 -18.85
N LEU A 150 14.00 2.09 -18.29
CA LEU A 150 14.02 3.11 -17.24
C LEU A 150 13.61 4.48 -17.79
N GLU A 151 13.97 4.78 -19.04
CA GLU A 151 13.61 6.02 -19.73
C GLU A 151 12.09 6.16 -19.86
N LEU A 152 11.38 5.07 -20.21
CA LEU A 152 9.92 5.08 -20.29
C LEU A 152 9.27 5.18 -18.91
N ILE A 153 9.89 4.61 -17.87
CA ILE A 153 9.42 4.77 -16.49
C ILE A 153 9.57 6.24 -16.04
N ASP A 154 10.64 6.90 -16.45
CA ASP A 154 10.86 8.33 -16.19
C ASP A 154 9.77 9.21 -16.80
N GLU A 155 9.47 8.97 -18.09
CA GLU A 155 8.38 9.65 -18.78
C GLU A 155 7.04 9.39 -18.10
N LEU A 156 6.74 8.12 -17.79
CA LEU A 156 5.50 7.72 -17.14
C LEU A 156 5.34 8.38 -15.76
N GLY A 157 6.42 8.45 -14.97
CA GLY A 157 6.40 9.03 -13.63
C GLY A 157 6.32 10.55 -13.61
N ARG A 158 6.84 11.27 -14.62
CA ARG A 158 6.64 12.73 -14.78
C ARG A 158 5.22 13.08 -15.20
N LEU A 159 4.50 12.17 -15.84
CA LEU A 159 3.13 12.37 -16.29
C LEU A 159 2.08 11.92 -15.25
N SER A 160 2.49 11.06 -14.30
CA SER A 160 1.63 10.43 -13.28
C SER A 160 1.79 11.07 -11.90
N ASP A 161 0.74 11.02 -11.10
CA ASP A 161 0.78 11.41 -9.68
C ASP A 161 1.29 10.25 -8.80
N ARG A 162 0.93 9.01 -9.17
CA ARG A 162 1.34 7.78 -8.47
C ARG A 162 1.74 6.72 -9.49
N LEU A 163 2.79 5.96 -9.17
CA LEU A 163 3.16 4.74 -9.89
C LEU A 163 2.88 3.51 -9.04
N SER A 164 2.66 2.37 -9.68
CA SER A 164 2.70 1.08 -9.00
C SER A 164 3.25 -0.03 -9.88
N VAL A 165 4.00 -0.93 -9.29
CA VAL A 165 4.47 -2.16 -9.92
C VAL A 165 3.80 -3.33 -9.21
N ASN A 166 3.17 -4.25 -9.93
CA ASN A 166 2.62 -5.46 -9.30
C ASN A 166 3.74 -6.41 -8.92
N LEU A 167 3.77 -6.81 -7.65
CA LEU A 167 4.63 -7.90 -7.19
C LEU A 167 4.04 -9.27 -7.55
N GLU A 168 2.71 -9.31 -7.71
CA GLU A 168 1.90 -10.51 -8.02
C GLU A 168 1.87 -11.52 -6.89
N LEU A 169 3.00 -12.12 -6.53
CA LEU A 169 3.08 -13.23 -5.58
C LEU A 169 4.19 -13.00 -4.54
N PRO A 170 4.02 -13.49 -3.30
CA PRO A 170 4.92 -13.13 -2.21
C PRO A 170 6.33 -13.74 -2.33
N SER A 171 6.46 -14.95 -2.87
CA SER A 171 7.76 -15.63 -3.00
C SER A 171 8.26 -15.75 -4.44
N LYS A 172 9.58 -15.90 -4.58
CA LYS A 172 10.24 -16.18 -5.87
C LYS A 172 9.75 -17.50 -6.48
N GLN A 173 9.53 -18.52 -5.64
CA GLN A 173 9.07 -19.83 -6.08
C GLN A 173 7.67 -19.74 -6.68
N SER A 174 6.74 -19.12 -5.95
CA SER A 174 5.38 -18.88 -6.41
C SER A 174 5.32 -18.03 -7.67
N LEU A 175 6.13 -16.96 -7.74
CA LEU A 175 6.23 -16.13 -8.94
C LEU A 175 6.67 -16.94 -10.16
N GLY A 176 7.71 -17.77 -10.03
CA GLY A 176 8.18 -18.62 -11.12
C GLY A 176 7.15 -19.68 -11.53
N LEU A 177 6.37 -20.22 -10.58
CA LEU A 177 5.36 -21.23 -10.84
C LEU A 177 4.13 -20.67 -11.57
N LEU A 178 3.59 -19.54 -11.11
CA LEU A 178 2.30 -19.03 -11.58
C LEU A 178 2.41 -17.81 -12.51
N ALA A 179 3.57 -17.19 -12.63
CA ALA A 179 3.80 -16.04 -13.50
C ALA A 179 5.15 -16.17 -14.23
N PRO A 180 5.32 -17.20 -15.10
CA PRO A 180 6.61 -17.60 -15.63
C PRO A 180 7.34 -16.52 -16.44
N ASN A 181 6.59 -15.58 -17.05
CA ASN A 181 7.16 -14.47 -17.81
C ASN A 181 7.63 -13.29 -16.94
N LYS A 182 7.48 -13.38 -15.60
CA LYS A 182 7.91 -12.34 -14.66
C LYS A 182 9.02 -12.87 -13.76
N SER A 183 10.08 -12.09 -13.63
CA SER A 183 11.19 -12.39 -12.71
C SER A 183 11.22 -11.38 -11.56
N ARG A 184 11.77 -11.80 -10.41
CA ARG A 184 12.03 -10.90 -9.28
C ARG A 184 12.83 -9.66 -9.71
N HIS A 185 13.81 -9.82 -10.58
CA HIS A 185 14.60 -8.71 -11.11
C HIS A 185 13.74 -7.74 -11.91
N SER A 186 12.93 -8.25 -12.85
CA SER A 186 12.05 -7.42 -13.71
C SER A 186 11.00 -6.62 -12.93
N ILE A 187 10.66 -7.04 -11.70
CA ILE A 187 9.72 -6.35 -10.81
C ILE A 187 10.46 -5.38 -9.87
N LEU A 188 11.55 -5.80 -9.23
CA LEU A 188 12.22 -4.98 -8.22
C LEU A 188 13.06 -3.84 -8.83
N ALA A 189 13.63 -4.05 -10.02
CA ALA A 189 14.39 -3.01 -10.72
C ALA A 189 13.56 -1.73 -10.96
N PRO A 190 12.35 -1.79 -11.58
CA PRO A 190 11.53 -0.59 -11.75
C PRO A 190 11.06 0.01 -10.41
N MET A 191 10.77 -0.81 -9.40
CA MET A 191 10.41 -0.28 -8.06
C MET A 191 11.55 0.51 -7.41
N ARG A 192 12.79 0.03 -7.55
CA ARG A 192 13.99 0.72 -7.05
C ARG A 192 14.20 2.03 -7.81
N HIS A 193 14.11 2.00 -9.13
CA HIS A 193 14.24 3.19 -9.97
C HIS A 193 13.21 4.27 -9.60
N ILE A 194 11.95 3.87 -9.39
CA ILE A 194 10.89 4.78 -8.95
C ILE A 194 11.20 5.35 -7.55
N PHE A 195 11.77 4.55 -6.65
CA PHE A 195 12.16 4.99 -5.32
C PHE A 195 13.25 6.07 -5.38
N GLU A 196 14.31 5.80 -6.14
CA GLU A 196 15.44 6.71 -6.36
C GLU A 196 14.97 8.00 -7.03
N SER A 197 14.20 7.90 -8.12
CA SER A 197 13.65 9.04 -8.84
C SER A 197 12.75 9.95 -7.98
N VAL A 198 11.91 9.37 -7.12
CA VAL A 198 11.10 10.15 -6.15
C VAL A 198 11.97 10.84 -5.11
N ALA A 199 13.06 10.21 -4.67
CA ALA A 199 13.99 10.79 -3.70
C ALA A 199 14.78 11.96 -4.32
N GLU A 200 15.34 11.75 -5.51
CA GLU A 200 16.08 12.76 -6.28
C GLU A 200 15.24 13.98 -6.63
N ASP A 201 13.98 13.78 -7.05
CA ASP A 201 13.08 14.90 -7.38
C ASP A 201 12.73 15.73 -6.13
N LYS A 202 12.51 15.07 -4.98
CA LYS A 202 12.28 15.77 -3.70
C LYS A 202 13.49 16.58 -3.25
N GLU A 203 14.68 16.00 -3.35
CA GLU A 203 15.91 16.70 -3.01
C GLU A 203 16.13 17.90 -3.92
N SER A 204 15.98 17.71 -5.22
CA SER A 204 16.07 18.77 -6.24
C SER A 204 15.11 19.92 -5.97
N LEU A 205 13.85 19.61 -5.60
CA LEU A 205 12.85 20.62 -5.24
C LEU A 205 13.19 21.32 -3.92
N ALA A 206 13.67 20.60 -2.90
CA ALA A 206 14.08 21.19 -1.63
C ALA A 206 15.26 22.14 -1.80
N LEU A 207 16.24 21.78 -2.64
CA LEU A 207 17.38 22.63 -3.01
C LEU A 207 16.92 23.87 -3.79
N ALA A 208 15.98 23.71 -4.74
CA ALA A 208 15.44 24.84 -5.50
C ALA A 208 14.68 25.86 -4.63
N GLN A 209 14.03 25.40 -3.56
CA GLN A 209 13.29 26.24 -2.61
C GLN A 209 14.19 26.96 -1.59
N ARG A 210 15.35 26.40 -1.26
CA ARG A 210 16.32 27.02 -0.35
C ARG A 210 17.04 28.17 -1.07
N ARG A 211 16.76 29.41 -0.66
CA ARG A 211 17.50 30.63 -1.06
C ARG A 211 18.88 30.69 -0.36
N THR A 212 19.77 29.75 -0.64
CA THR A 212 21.11 29.74 -0.04
C THR A 212 22.20 29.94 -1.09
N THR A 213 22.80 31.13 -1.02
CA THR A 213 24.16 31.57 -1.43
C THR A 213 24.55 31.70 -2.92
N VAL A 214 25.60 32.51 -3.11
CA VAL A 214 25.91 33.46 -4.19
C VAL A 214 26.43 32.84 -5.50
N TYR A 215 26.70 31.54 -5.54
CA TYR A 215 27.25 30.86 -6.73
C TYR A 215 26.22 29.95 -7.38
N ARG A 216 25.34 30.54 -8.19
CA ARG A 216 24.32 29.79 -8.95
C ARG A 216 24.73 29.69 -10.42
N GLU A 217 25.83 28.98 -10.71
CA GLU A 217 26.29 28.75 -12.10
C GLU A 217 25.39 27.77 -12.87
N LYS A 218 24.65 26.89 -12.18
CA LYS A 218 23.61 26.06 -12.82
C LYS A 218 22.26 26.77 -12.78
N ARG A 219 21.94 27.43 -13.89
CA ARG A 219 20.58 27.85 -14.24
C ARG A 219 19.71 26.59 -14.30
N MET A 220 18.95 26.28 -13.23
CA MET A 220 18.15 25.06 -13.15
C MET A 220 17.21 24.96 -14.37
N ALA A 221 17.36 23.88 -15.13
CA ALA A 221 16.60 23.64 -16.34
C ALA A 221 15.13 23.33 -15.99
N ARG A 222 14.25 24.28 -16.38
CA ARG A 222 12.80 24.20 -16.66
C ARG A 222 11.82 23.57 -15.65
N LYS A 223 10.57 24.05 -15.74
CA LYS A 223 9.34 23.61 -15.05
C LYS A 223 8.96 22.15 -15.39
N THR A 224 9.80 21.17 -15.10
CA THR A 224 9.43 19.76 -15.22
C THR A 224 8.41 19.42 -14.12
N ARG A 225 7.40 18.61 -14.47
CA ARG A 225 6.40 18.13 -13.49
C ARG A 225 7.12 17.28 -12.44
N ALA A 226 6.67 17.32 -11.18
CA ALA A 226 7.22 16.45 -10.14
C ALA A 226 7.07 14.98 -10.53
N PHE A 227 8.05 14.16 -10.17
CA PHE A 227 8.03 12.73 -10.46
C PHE A 227 7.19 11.99 -9.41
N ALA A 228 6.08 11.38 -9.84
CA ALA A 228 5.18 10.57 -9.01
C ALA A 228 4.99 11.10 -7.57
N PRO A 229 4.52 12.35 -7.37
CA PRO A 229 4.52 13.02 -6.07
C PRO A 229 3.73 12.29 -4.97
N ALA A 230 2.73 11.46 -5.32
CA ALA A 230 1.98 10.63 -4.38
C ALA A 230 2.71 9.33 -4.00
N GLY A 231 3.90 9.09 -4.54
CA GLY A 231 4.78 7.96 -4.29
C GLY A 231 4.42 6.71 -5.08
N GLN A 232 4.92 5.57 -4.61
CA GLN A 232 4.68 4.27 -5.23
C GLN A 232 3.91 3.30 -4.34
N SER A 233 3.24 2.33 -4.96
CA SER A 233 2.53 1.24 -4.29
C SER A 233 2.70 -0.08 -5.05
N THR A 234 2.30 -1.19 -4.44
CA THR A 234 2.34 -2.52 -5.08
C THR A 234 1.11 -3.34 -4.71
N GLN A 235 0.89 -4.44 -5.42
CA GLN A 235 -0.19 -5.39 -5.19
C GLN A 235 0.36 -6.83 -5.19
N MET A 236 -0.18 -7.67 -4.32
CA MET A 236 0.06 -9.10 -4.26
C MET A 236 -1.26 -9.88 -4.07
N ILE A 237 -1.30 -11.09 -4.62
CA ILE A 237 -2.42 -12.02 -4.51
C ILE A 237 -2.20 -12.92 -3.29
N ILE A 238 -3.24 -13.05 -2.47
CA ILE A 238 -3.24 -13.82 -1.23
C ILE A 238 -4.15 -15.04 -1.38
N GLY A 239 -3.63 -16.21 -1.02
CA GLY A 239 -4.40 -17.46 -1.05
C GLY A 239 -4.34 -18.22 -2.38
N ALA A 240 -3.67 -17.69 -3.40
CA ALA A 240 -3.33 -18.47 -4.61
C ALA A 240 -2.16 -19.45 -4.37
N THR A 241 -1.37 -19.19 -3.33
CA THR A 241 -0.10 -19.86 -3.04
C THR A 241 0.07 -20.06 -1.52
N PRO A 242 0.95 -20.98 -1.07
CA PRO A 242 0.98 -21.44 0.31
C PRO A 242 1.68 -20.49 1.30
N GLU A 243 2.08 -19.28 0.89
CA GLU A 243 2.77 -18.36 1.79
C GLU A 243 1.89 -17.97 2.98
N SER A 244 2.53 -17.93 4.14
CA SER A 244 1.89 -17.59 5.40
C SER A 244 1.76 -16.08 5.60
N ASP A 245 0.91 -15.68 6.54
CA ASP A 245 0.72 -14.25 6.86
C ASP A 245 2.00 -13.66 7.46
N TYR A 246 2.79 -14.45 8.19
CA TYR A 246 4.12 -14.07 8.66
C TYR A 246 5.05 -13.69 7.50
N GLN A 247 5.10 -14.51 6.43
CA GLN A 247 5.93 -14.21 5.26
C GLN A 247 5.44 -12.96 4.52
N ILE A 248 4.12 -12.85 4.34
CA ILE A 248 3.48 -11.70 3.66
C ILE A 248 3.72 -10.39 4.41
N LEU A 249 3.59 -10.38 5.74
CA LEU A 249 3.80 -9.19 6.56
C LEU A 249 5.27 -8.80 6.64
N ASN A 250 6.20 -9.76 6.74
CA ASN A 250 7.64 -9.47 6.67
C ASN A 250 8.04 -8.88 5.31
N LEU A 251 7.52 -9.44 4.22
CA LEU A 251 7.72 -8.89 2.89
C LEU A 251 7.17 -7.46 2.80
N SER A 252 5.96 -7.23 3.29
CA SER A 252 5.34 -5.90 3.29
C SER A 252 6.16 -4.90 4.09
N ALA A 253 6.62 -5.28 5.30
CA ALA A 253 7.50 -4.46 6.13
C ALA A 253 8.82 -4.11 5.42
N ALA A 254 9.45 -5.09 4.76
CA ALA A 254 10.67 -4.87 3.98
C ALA A 254 10.43 -3.91 2.80
N LEU A 255 9.30 -4.01 2.10
CA LEU A 255 8.97 -3.11 1.00
C LEU A 255 8.75 -1.66 1.48
N TYR A 256 8.18 -1.48 2.68
CA TYR A 256 8.05 -0.15 3.27
C TYR A 256 9.39 0.46 3.66
N THR A 257 10.27 -0.33 4.29
CA THR A 257 11.56 0.19 4.77
C THR A 257 12.58 0.38 3.65
N GLN A 258 12.65 -0.55 2.69
CA GLN A 258 13.67 -0.55 1.63
C GLN A 258 13.27 0.24 0.39
N LEU A 259 11.97 0.33 0.07
CA LEU A 259 11.48 0.99 -1.15
C LEU A 259 10.54 2.16 -0.86
N SER A 260 10.36 2.53 0.42
CA SER A 260 9.49 3.63 0.86
C SER A 260 8.09 3.59 0.23
N LEU A 261 7.53 2.38 0.06
CA LEU A 261 6.20 2.22 -0.50
C LEU A 261 5.18 2.99 0.34
N LYS A 262 4.19 3.56 -0.33
CA LYS A 262 3.06 4.20 0.34
C LYS A 262 1.97 3.22 0.70
N ARG A 263 1.88 2.09 0.02
CA ARG A 263 0.88 1.05 0.28
C ARG A 263 1.23 -0.26 -0.41
N VAL A 264 0.98 -1.36 0.28
CA VAL A 264 0.83 -2.71 -0.27
C VAL A 264 -0.66 -3.03 -0.33
N PHE A 265 -1.13 -3.52 -1.48
CA PHE A 265 -2.49 -3.99 -1.67
C PHE A 265 -2.51 -5.51 -1.66
N PHE A 266 -3.36 -6.07 -0.79
CA PHE A 266 -3.65 -7.50 -0.74
C PHE A 266 -4.92 -7.75 -1.54
N SER A 267 -4.88 -8.71 -2.44
CA SER A 267 -6.05 -9.18 -3.19
C SER A 267 -6.26 -10.63 -2.85
N ALA A 268 -7.38 -11.01 -2.23
CA ALA A 268 -7.74 -12.42 -2.16
C ALA A 268 -7.77 -13.01 -3.57
N TYR A 269 -7.27 -14.24 -3.71
CA TYR A 269 -7.35 -15.00 -4.93
C TYR A 269 -8.82 -15.24 -5.31
N LEU A 270 -9.14 -14.97 -6.57
CA LEU A 270 -10.45 -15.23 -7.16
C LEU A 270 -10.27 -16.31 -8.25
N PRO A 271 -10.94 -17.48 -8.15
CA PRO A 271 -10.82 -18.56 -9.11
C PRO A 271 -11.61 -18.26 -10.40
N VAL A 272 -11.16 -17.27 -11.17
CA VAL A 272 -11.79 -16.84 -12.43
C VAL A 272 -11.28 -17.60 -13.66
N VAL A 273 -10.16 -18.29 -13.52
CA VAL A 273 -9.58 -19.18 -14.53
C VAL A 273 -9.26 -20.50 -13.86
N ALA A 274 -9.68 -21.60 -14.48
CA ALA A 274 -9.31 -22.94 -14.05
C ALA A 274 -7.85 -23.22 -14.46
N ASP A 275 -7.03 -23.60 -13.48
CA ASP A 275 -5.64 -24.00 -13.70
C ASP A 275 -5.25 -25.07 -12.66
N PRO A 276 -4.62 -26.18 -13.05
CA PRO A 276 -4.20 -27.23 -12.10
C PRO A 276 -3.21 -26.76 -11.03
N LEU A 277 -2.48 -25.67 -11.27
CA LEU A 277 -1.52 -25.11 -10.31
C LEU A 277 -2.18 -24.22 -9.25
N LEU A 278 -3.45 -23.87 -9.43
CA LEU A 278 -4.17 -22.99 -8.53
C LEU A 278 -5.09 -23.79 -7.59
N PRO A 279 -5.38 -23.26 -6.39
CA PRO A 279 -6.30 -23.90 -5.47
C PRO A 279 -7.70 -24.04 -6.09
N ALA A 280 -8.24 -25.27 -6.07
CA ALA A 280 -9.59 -25.57 -6.54
C ALA A 280 -10.71 -25.14 -5.56
N THR A 281 -10.43 -24.18 -4.69
CA THR A 281 -11.32 -23.78 -3.59
C THR A 281 -12.27 -22.66 -4.02
N ASP A 282 -13.58 -22.89 -3.85
CA ASP A 282 -14.61 -21.88 -4.09
C ASP A 282 -14.64 -20.78 -3.01
N ALA A 283 -14.09 -21.05 -1.83
CA ALA A 283 -14.06 -20.13 -0.71
C ALA A 283 -12.94 -19.08 -0.86
N VAL A 284 -13.30 -17.91 -1.39
CA VAL A 284 -12.44 -16.73 -1.40
C VAL A 284 -12.07 -16.33 0.03
N GLN A 285 -10.76 -16.24 0.33
CA GLN A 285 -10.25 -15.93 1.67
C GLN A 285 -10.37 -14.43 2.03
N LEU A 286 -11.56 -13.84 1.91
CA LEU A 286 -11.81 -12.42 2.18
C LEU A 286 -11.51 -12.02 3.62
N ASN A 287 -11.78 -12.91 4.59
CA ASN A 287 -11.44 -12.67 5.99
C ASN A 287 -9.92 -12.53 6.19
N ARG A 288 -9.13 -13.38 5.52
CA ARG A 288 -7.67 -13.33 5.56
C ARG A 288 -7.15 -12.03 4.95
N GLU A 289 -7.66 -11.63 3.79
CA GLU A 289 -7.34 -10.33 3.17
C GLU A 289 -7.62 -9.17 4.13
N HIS A 290 -8.79 -9.16 4.76
CA HIS A 290 -9.17 -8.14 5.73
C HIS A 290 -8.23 -8.11 6.95
N ARG A 291 -7.85 -9.27 7.50
CA ARG A 291 -6.89 -9.36 8.62
C ARG A 291 -5.50 -8.85 8.23
N LEU A 292 -5.02 -9.16 7.03
CA LEU A 292 -3.76 -8.62 6.52
C LEU A 292 -3.79 -7.09 6.40
N TYR A 293 -4.89 -6.50 5.92
CA TYR A 293 -5.04 -5.04 5.91
C TYR A 293 -5.05 -4.44 7.31
N GLN A 294 -5.67 -5.11 8.28
CA GLN A 294 -5.65 -4.66 9.68
C GLN A 294 -4.22 -4.71 10.25
N ALA A 295 -3.48 -5.79 10.00
CA ALA A 295 -2.09 -5.93 10.43
C ALA A 295 -1.17 -4.90 9.75
N ASP A 296 -1.27 -4.71 8.44
CA ASP A 296 -0.55 -3.68 7.68
C ASP A 296 -0.78 -2.28 8.26
N TRP A 297 -2.02 -1.99 8.66
CA TRP A 297 -2.37 -0.72 9.28
C TRP A 297 -1.67 -0.54 10.64
N LEU A 298 -1.48 -1.60 11.43
CA LEU A 298 -0.71 -1.56 12.68
C LEU A 298 0.77 -1.26 12.42
N LEU A 299 1.37 -1.90 11.41
CA LEU A 299 2.77 -1.64 11.03
C LEU A 299 2.98 -0.16 10.68
N ARG A 300 2.10 0.38 9.83
CA ARG A 300 2.29 1.72 9.26
C ARG A 300 1.94 2.89 10.17
N TYR A 301 0.92 2.72 11.01
CA TYR A 301 0.35 3.85 11.76
C TYR A 301 0.41 3.69 13.27
N TYR A 302 0.60 2.46 13.78
CA TYR A 302 0.73 2.18 15.21
C TYR A 302 2.16 1.84 15.64
N GLY A 303 3.08 1.65 14.69
CA GLY A 303 4.48 1.35 14.99
C GLY A 303 4.70 -0.07 15.53
N PHE A 304 3.81 -1.01 15.20
CA PHE A 304 4.03 -2.43 15.47
C PHE A 304 5.13 -2.98 14.57
N ASN A 305 5.93 -3.89 15.10
CA ASN A 305 6.78 -4.78 14.32
C ASN A 305 6.02 -6.06 13.96
N VAL A 306 6.45 -6.74 12.89
CA VAL A 306 5.83 -8.00 12.45
C VAL A 306 5.93 -9.06 13.55
N SER A 307 7.10 -9.19 14.18
CA SER A 307 7.37 -10.14 15.26
C SER A 307 6.51 -9.93 16.51
N GLU A 308 5.90 -8.76 16.68
CA GLU A 308 4.96 -8.53 17.77
C GLU A 308 3.59 -9.13 17.43
N ILE A 309 3.17 -9.08 16.16
CA ILE A 309 1.83 -9.51 15.73
C ILE A 309 1.80 -11.02 15.50
N ILE A 310 2.87 -11.56 14.91
CA ILE A 310 2.91 -12.93 14.39
C ILE A 310 4.34 -13.46 14.31
N ASP A 311 4.51 -14.77 14.46
CA ASP A 311 5.81 -15.45 14.45
C ASP A 311 5.79 -16.73 13.58
N GLU A 312 6.94 -17.39 13.45
CA GLU A 312 7.07 -18.62 12.65
C GLU A 312 6.31 -19.82 13.23
N LYS A 313 6.06 -19.83 14.55
CA LYS A 313 5.35 -20.93 15.23
C LYS A 313 3.85 -20.81 15.02
N ASN A 314 3.33 -19.58 14.94
CA ASN A 314 1.93 -19.26 14.70
C ASN A 314 1.83 -18.35 13.46
N PRO A 315 2.06 -18.87 12.24
CA PRO A 315 2.34 -18.06 11.07
C PRO A 315 1.10 -17.51 10.35
N PHE A 316 -0.11 -17.75 10.88
CA PHE A 316 -1.38 -17.26 10.34
C PHE A 316 -2.12 -16.39 11.34
N LEU A 317 -2.78 -15.32 10.84
CA LEU A 317 -3.58 -14.42 11.67
C LEU A 317 -4.89 -15.10 12.11
N ALA A 318 -5.33 -14.79 13.34
CA ALA A 318 -6.63 -15.23 13.84
C ALA A 318 -7.76 -14.69 12.94
N PRO A 319 -8.66 -15.55 12.44
CA PRO A 319 -9.74 -15.13 11.53
C PRO A 319 -10.85 -14.39 12.27
N ASP A 320 -11.11 -14.72 13.53
CA ASP A 320 -12.23 -14.27 14.35
C ASP A 320 -11.93 -13.00 15.16
N VAL A 321 -10.67 -12.76 15.52
CA VAL A 321 -10.23 -11.57 16.27
C VAL A 321 -9.31 -10.67 15.45
N ASP A 322 -9.42 -9.35 15.60
CA ASP A 322 -8.52 -8.42 14.91
C ASP A 322 -7.08 -8.49 15.43
N PRO A 323 -6.05 -8.25 14.60
CA PRO A 323 -4.66 -8.43 15.01
C PRO A 323 -4.25 -7.63 16.25
N LYS A 324 -4.85 -6.46 16.49
CA LYS A 324 -4.54 -5.62 17.66
C LYS A 324 -5.16 -6.21 18.94
N ALA A 325 -6.41 -6.67 18.84
CA ALA A 325 -7.07 -7.37 19.92
C ALA A 325 -6.38 -8.71 20.21
N ASN A 326 -6.01 -9.48 19.19
CA ASN A 326 -5.30 -10.74 19.34
C ASN A 326 -3.94 -10.53 20.04
N TRP A 327 -3.21 -9.49 19.64
CA TRP A 327 -1.99 -9.07 20.34
C TRP A 327 -2.26 -8.80 21.82
N ALA A 328 -3.30 -8.02 22.12
CA ALA A 328 -3.62 -7.65 23.50
C ALA A 328 -4.02 -8.85 24.36
N LEU A 329 -4.73 -9.83 23.78
CA LEU A 329 -5.12 -11.07 24.46
C LEU A 329 -3.93 -11.96 24.80
N ASN A 330 -2.83 -11.88 24.03
CA ASN A 330 -1.60 -12.62 24.27
C ASN A 330 -0.60 -11.85 25.16
N HIS A 331 -0.91 -10.61 25.55
CA HIS A 331 -0.07 -9.73 26.38
C HIS A 331 -0.88 -9.11 27.52
N LEU A 332 -1.60 -9.95 28.29
CA LEU A 332 -2.45 -9.47 29.38
C LEU A 332 -1.66 -8.82 30.52
N ASP A 333 -0.39 -9.17 30.67
CA ASP A 333 0.56 -8.57 31.61
C ASP A 333 0.83 -7.07 31.32
N PHE A 334 0.61 -6.64 30.08
CA PHE A 334 0.71 -5.23 29.70
C PHE A 334 -0.48 -4.38 30.18
N PHE A 335 -1.60 -5.02 30.54
CA PHE A 335 -2.86 -4.37 30.83
C PHE A 335 -3.25 -4.52 32.31
N PRO A 336 -4.03 -3.58 32.87
CA PRO A 336 -4.65 -2.44 32.20
C PRO A 336 -3.73 -1.20 32.08
N VAL A 337 -4.00 -0.37 31.07
CA VAL A 337 -3.26 0.88 30.81
C VAL A 337 -4.02 2.09 31.37
N GLU A 338 -3.36 2.91 32.20
CA GLU A 338 -3.98 4.13 32.76
C GLU A 338 -4.04 5.27 31.73
N VAL A 339 -5.26 5.65 31.30
CA VAL A 339 -5.42 6.63 30.21
C VAL A 339 -4.89 8.03 30.56
N ASN A 340 -4.91 8.42 31.83
CA ASN A 340 -4.50 9.75 32.26
C ASN A 340 -2.97 9.93 32.31
N THR A 341 -2.20 8.85 32.41
CA THR A 341 -0.74 8.92 32.57
C THR A 341 0.04 8.21 31.46
N ALA A 342 -0.53 7.16 30.86
CA ALA A 342 0.17 6.28 29.92
C ALA A 342 0.78 7.04 28.71
N PRO A 343 1.96 6.64 28.23
CA PRO A 343 2.56 7.27 27.06
C PRO A 343 1.77 6.96 25.77
N LEU A 344 2.07 7.67 24.68
CA LEU A 344 1.37 7.52 23.40
C LEU A 344 1.40 6.06 22.92
N GLU A 345 2.57 5.44 23.03
CA GLU A 345 2.90 4.11 22.57
C GLU A 345 2.03 3.07 23.27
N ALA A 346 1.82 3.22 24.58
CA ALA A 346 0.96 2.32 25.36
C ALA A 346 -0.52 2.48 24.97
N LEU A 347 -1.00 3.72 24.80
CA LEU A 347 -2.36 3.98 24.33
C LEU A 347 -2.61 3.41 22.92
N LEU A 348 -1.59 3.42 22.07
CA LEU A 348 -1.64 2.81 20.74
C LEU A 348 -1.76 1.29 20.78
N ARG A 349 -1.43 0.61 21.89
CA ARG A 349 -1.62 -0.84 22.03
C ARG A 349 -3.02 -1.25 22.47
N VAL A 350 -3.76 -0.37 23.12
CA VAL A 350 -5.12 -0.63 23.64
C VAL A 350 -6.15 -0.86 22.52
N PRO A 351 -6.81 -2.03 22.45
CA PRO A 351 -7.92 -2.27 21.52
C PRO A 351 -9.04 -1.23 21.67
N GLY A 352 -9.54 -0.69 20.55
CA GLY A 352 -10.56 0.37 20.55
C GLY A 352 -10.04 1.80 20.69
N ILE A 353 -8.76 2.02 20.98
CA ILE A 353 -8.09 3.31 20.88
C ILE A 353 -7.33 3.38 19.55
N GLY A 354 -7.75 4.27 18.65
CA GLY A 354 -7.04 4.52 17.39
C GLY A 354 -5.99 5.63 17.49
N VAL A 355 -5.15 5.80 16.46
CA VAL A 355 -4.09 6.84 16.44
C VAL A 355 -4.61 8.24 16.75
N ARG A 356 -5.71 8.63 16.10
CA ARG A 356 -6.38 9.92 16.38
C ARG A 356 -6.89 9.96 17.82
N GLY A 357 -7.51 8.88 18.29
CA GLY A 357 -8.02 8.74 19.65
C GLY A 357 -6.92 8.89 20.71
N ALA A 358 -5.79 8.20 20.54
CA ALA A 358 -4.64 8.28 21.44
C ALA A 358 -4.09 9.71 21.52
N ARG A 359 -3.95 10.41 20.39
CA ARG A 359 -3.53 11.82 20.37
C ARG A 359 -4.55 12.74 21.05
N LEU A 360 -5.84 12.47 20.90
CA LEU A 360 -6.90 13.23 21.57
C LEU A 360 -6.85 13.03 23.10
N ILE A 361 -6.63 11.79 23.56
CA ILE A 361 -6.44 11.47 24.99
C ILE A 361 -5.27 12.28 25.56
N LEU A 362 -4.11 12.26 24.89
CA LEU A 362 -2.93 13.01 25.34
C LEU A 362 -3.16 14.52 25.46
N ARG A 363 -3.99 15.08 24.58
CA ARG A 363 -4.35 16.51 24.63
C ARG A 363 -5.35 16.79 25.75
N ALA A 364 -6.41 15.99 25.82
CA ALA A 364 -7.51 16.21 26.76
C ALA A 364 -7.07 16.04 28.22
N ARG A 365 -6.21 15.06 28.52
CA ARG A 365 -5.73 14.81 29.89
C ARG A 365 -4.85 15.92 30.48
N ARG A 366 -4.41 16.88 29.66
CA ARG A 366 -3.71 18.09 30.14
C ARG A 366 -4.67 19.12 30.74
N GLN A 367 -5.95 19.04 30.40
CA GLN A 367 -6.98 20.02 30.79
C GLN A 367 -7.98 19.44 31.79
N SER A 368 -8.24 18.13 31.72
CA SER A 368 -9.21 17.46 32.58
C SER A 368 -8.83 16.00 32.79
N THR A 369 -9.14 15.45 33.96
CA THR A 369 -9.09 14.01 34.19
C THR A 369 -10.12 13.31 33.31
N LEU A 370 -9.70 12.26 32.62
CA LEU A 370 -10.53 11.50 31.68
C LEU A 370 -11.17 10.32 32.39
N GLY A 371 -12.50 10.28 32.39
CA GLY A 371 -13.31 9.12 32.74
C GLY A 371 -14.03 8.55 31.52
N GLU A 372 -15.01 7.67 31.77
CA GLU A 372 -15.76 7.00 30.71
C GLU A 372 -16.50 8.00 29.80
N ALA A 373 -17.13 9.02 30.39
CA ALA A 373 -17.91 10.01 29.63
C ALA A 373 -17.02 10.80 28.66
N GLU A 374 -15.83 11.20 29.11
CA GLU A 374 -14.85 11.93 28.32
C GLU A 374 -14.31 11.06 27.17
N LEU A 375 -13.94 9.80 27.44
CA LEU A 375 -13.44 8.89 26.41
C LEU A 375 -14.48 8.64 25.31
N ARG A 376 -15.75 8.48 25.68
CA ARG A 376 -16.85 8.35 24.71
C ARG A 376 -17.03 9.62 23.87
N ARG A 377 -16.96 10.81 24.49
CA ARG A 377 -17.02 12.10 23.77
C ARG A 377 -15.85 12.31 22.81
N LEU A 378 -14.67 11.80 23.15
CA LEU A 378 -13.49 11.80 22.27
C LEU A 378 -13.61 10.82 21.09
N GLY A 379 -14.68 10.02 21.04
CA GLY A 379 -14.92 9.03 19.98
C GLY A 379 -14.12 7.75 20.13
N ILE A 380 -13.64 7.43 21.34
CA ILE A 380 -12.98 6.17 21.63
C ILE A 380 -14.02 5.04 21.60
N ALA A 381 -13.67 3.89 21.02
CA ALA A 381 -14.52 2.70 21.04
C ALA A 381 -14.50 2.05 22.43
N TYR A 382 -15.09 2.75 23.40
CA TYR A 382 -15.01 2.42 24.84
C TYR A 382 -15.52 1.00 25.14
N LYS A 383 -16.54 0.50 24.42
CA LYS A 383 -17.02 -0.88 24.58
C LYS A 383 -15.92 -1.94 24.44
N ARG A 384 -14.87 -1.67 23.64
CA ARG A 384 -13.69 -2.53 23.49
C ARG A 384 -12.56 -2.09 24.44
N ALA A 385 -12.29 -0.78 24.52
CA ALA A 385 -11.17 -0.26 25.30
C ALA A 385 -11.30 -0.49 26.80
N ARG A 386 -12.53 -0.52 27.34
CA ARG A 386 -12.79 -0.63 28.79
C ARG A 386 -12.15 -1.85 29.45
N TYR A 387 -11.94 -2.94 28.71
CA TYR A 387 -11.30 -4.15 29.22
C TYR A 387 -9.79 -4.03 29.39
N PHE A 388 -9.19 -2.97 28.85
CA PHE A 388 -7.74 -2.83 28.75
C PHE A 388 -7.25 -1.54 29.39
N ILE A 389 -8.11 -0.78 30.07
CA ILE A 389 -7.76 0.53 30.62
C ILE A 389 -8.23 0.71 32.07
N THR A 390 -7.49 1.55 32.79
CA THR A 390 -7.98 2.22 34.00
C THR A 390 -8.20 3.69 33.71
N MET A 391 -9.12 4.29 34.48
CA MET A 391 -9.42 5.71 34.47
C MET A 391 -9.28 6.25 35.89
N ASN A 392 -8.14 6.88 36.18
CA ASN A 392 -7.80 7.36 37.52
C ASN A 392 -7.81 6.23 38.56
N GLY A 393 -7.21 5.09 38.21
CA GLY A 393 -7.13 3.90 39.08
C GLY A 393 -8.39 3.01 39.11
N ALA A 394 -9.51 3.46 38.53
CA ALA A 394 -10.70 2.64 38.40
C ALA A 394 -10.65 1.79 37.12
N TYR A 395 -10.76 0.46 37.25
CA TYR A 395 -10.77 -0.46 36.11
C TYR A 395 -12.10 -0.42 35.34
N GLY A 396 -12.04 -0.27 34.01
CA GLY A 396 -13.24 -0.13 33.17
C GLY A 396 -13.98 -1.42 32.84
N GLY A 397 -13.38 -2.58 33.12
CA GLY A 397 -13.89 -3.91 32.74
C GLY A 397 -14.71 -4.62 33.81
N SER A 398 -15.39 -3.90 34.71
CA SER A 398 -16.16 -4.50 35.81
C SER A 398 -17.18 -5.55 35.30
N GLY A 399 -17.23 -6.72 35.95
CA GLY A 399 -18.21 -7.77 35.68
C GLY A 399 -17.76 -8.83 34.67
N ILE A 400 -16.49 -8.84 34.26
CA ILE A 400 -15.89 -9.90 33.44
C ILE A 400 -14.57 -10.31 34.06
N ASP A 401 -14.29 -11.61 34.04
CA ASP A 401 -12.99 -12.14 34.43
C ASP A 401 -11.88 -11.61 33.49
N PHE A 402 -10.75 -11.22 34.08
CA PHE A 402 -9.61 -10.71 33.33
C PHE A 402 -8.71 -11.86 32.87
N SER A 403 -9.31 -12.77 32.10
CA SER A 403 -8.64 -13.93 31.50
C SER A 403 -8.73 -13.88 29.98
N ARG A 404 -7.78 -14.54 29.33
CA ARG A 404 -7.67 -14.58 27.86
C ARG A 404 -8.97 -15.04 27.23
N ASP A 405 -9.55 -16.14 27.71
CA ASP A 405 -10.73 -16.76 27.12
C ASP A 405 -11.99 -15.90 27.31
N ALA A 406 -12.18 -15.32 28.49
CA ALA A 406 -13.31 -14.43 28.78
C ALA A 406 -13.27 -13.16 27.92
N LEU A 407 -12.09 -12.57 27.74
CA LEU A 407 -11.90 -11.40 26.89
C LEU A 407 -12.03 -11.75 25.40
N HIS A 408 -11.48 -12.90 24.98
CA HIS A 408 -11.59 -13.39 23.62
C HIS A 408 -13.06 -13.51 23.20
N ALA A 409 -13.90 -14.17 24.01
CA ALA A 409 -15.33 -14.32 23.75
C ALA A 409 -16.06 -12.98 23.57
N ARG A 410 -15.61 -11.91 24.23
CA ARG A 410 -16.20 -10.56 24.06
C ARG A 410 -15.71 -9.81 22.84
N LEU A 411 -14.49 -10.10 22.39
CA LEU A 411 -13.86 -9.42 21.26
C LEU A 411 -14.15 -10.09 19.92
N SER A 412 -14.37 -11.41 19.92
CA SER A 412 -14.80 -12.22 18.79
C SER A 412 -16.32 -12.17 18.57
N ALA A 413 -17.09 -11.80 19.60
CA ALA A 413 -18.53 -11.60 19.47
C ALA A 413 -18.84 -10.64 18.30
N PRO A 414 -19.82 -10.97 17.44
CA PRO A 414 -20.21 -10.12 16.33
C PRO A 414 -20.47 -8.71 16.85
N ILE A 415 -19.82 -7.73 16.24
CA ILE A 415 -20.15 -6.34 16.51
C ILE A 415 -21.57 -6.18 15.99
N ASP A 416 -22.54 -5.87 16.88
CA ASP A 416 -23.87 -5.36 16.51
C ASP A 416 -23.72 -4.01 15.78
N GLY A 417 -23.21 -4.08 14.55
CA GLY A 417 -22.95 -2.98 13.65
C GLY A 417 -24.27 -2.49 13.10
N GLY A 418 -24.91 -1.57 13.81
CA GLY A 418 -26.19 -1.01 13.38
C GLY A 418 -27.01 -0.34 14.47
N ARG A 419 -26.74 -0.57 15.76
CA ARG A 419 -27.58 0.01 16.84
C ARG A 419 -27.02 1.26 17.51
N HIS A 420 -25.76 1.63 17.24
CA HIS A 420 -25.15 2.79 17.90
C HIS A 420 -24.35 3.67 16.95
N GLY A 421 -24.80 4.93 16.86
CA GLY A 421 -24.34 5.97 15.93
C GLY A 421 -25.53 6.55 15.17
N ARG A 422 -25.41 7.75 14.59
CA ARG A 422 -26.50 8.46 13.84
C ARG A 422 -27.13 7.65 12.68
N ARG A 423 -26.62 6.45 12.36
CA ARG A 423 -27.18 5.51 11.37
C ARG A 423 -28.10 4.46 11.98
N ALA A 424 -28.20 4.37 13.30
CA ALA A 424 -29.07 3.39 13.99
C ALA A 424 -30.56 3.66 13.78
N ASP A 425 -30.94 4.92 13.53
CA ASP A 425 -32.33 5.32 13.31
C ASP A 425 -32.87 4.94 11.92
N ARG A 426 -32.18 4.08 11.15
CA ARG A 426 -32.55 3.71 9.77
C ARG A 426 -32.45 2.21 9.45
N ALA A 427 -32.53 1.32 10.44
CA ALA A 427 -32.67 -0.10 10.18
C ALA A 427 -34.16 -0.49 10.09
N VAL A 428 -34.63 -0.88 8.90
CA VAL A 428 -35.97 -1.47 8.70
C VAL A 428 -35.98 -2.87 9.33
N GLN A 429 -36.96 -3.16 10.18
CA GLN A 429 -37.11 -4.47 10.84
C GLN A 429 -37.34 -5.58 9.80
N GLY A 430 -36.59 -6.69 9.89
CA GLY A 430 -36.91 -7.94 9.18
C GLY A 430 -35.77 -8.68 8.47
N GLN A 431 -34.51 -8.21 8.51
CA GLN A 431 -33.42 -8.92 7.82
C GLN A 431 -32.65 -9.85 8.78
N MET A 432 -32.83 -11.17 8.61
CA MET A 432 -32.08 -12.21 9.34
C MET A 432 -30.66 -12.36 8.80
N SER A 433 -29.68 -12.62 9.68
CA SER A 433 -28.27 -12.83 9.32
C SER A 433 -28.00 -14.30 8.96
N LEU A 434 -27.19 -14.53 7.93
CA LEU A 434 -27.04 -15.81 7.21
C LEU A 434 -26.01 -16.80 7.81
N PHE A 435 -25.43 -16.54 8.99
CA PHE A 435 -24.27 -17.29 9.45
C PHE A 435 -24.31 -17.60 10.95
N GLU A 436 -25.03 -18.66 11.33
CA GLU A 436 -24.97 -19.25 12.67
C GLU A 436 -24.42 -20.69 12.59
N ALA A 437 -23.40 -20.94 13.42
CA ALA A 437 -22.89 -22.21 13.94
C ALA A 437 -21.95 -23.10 13.09
N VAL A 438 -20.69 -23.23 13.54
CA VAL A 438 -19.94 -24.52 13.65
C VAL A 438 -18.91 -24.40 14.79
N ASP A 439 -18.89 -25.37 15.72
CA ASP A 439 -18.04 -25.42 16.94
C ASP A 439 -16.60 -25.95 16.69
N ALA A 440 -15.63 -25.55 17.53
CA ALA A 440 -14.23 -26.00 17.49
C ALA A 440 -13.73 -26.55 18.86
N PRO A 441 -12.80 -27.54 18.91
CA PRO A 441 -12.35 -28.21 20.15
C PRO A 441 -11.09 -27.60 20.80
N PRO A 442 -10.73 -28.02 22.03
CA PRO A 442 -9.87 -27.25 22.95
C PRO A 442 -8.35 -27.56 22.86
N VAL A 443 -7.53 -26.63 23.33
CA VAL A 443 -6.04 -26.67 23.36
C VAL A 443 -5.52 -26.67 24.81
N LEU A 444 -4.37 -27.33 25.04
CA LEU A 444 -3.67 -27.54 26.32
C LEU A 444 -2.48 -26.57 26.54
N PRO A 445 -1.97 -26.41 27.79
CA PRO A 445 -1.31 -25.18 28.26
C PRO A 445 0.24 -25.13 28.24
N GLU A 446 0.73 -23.89 28.39
CA GLU A 446 2.11 -23.37 28.29
C GLU A 446 2.85 -23.25 29.65
N ALA A 447 4.19 -23.15 29.63
CA ALA A 447 4.98 -22.11 30.34
C ALA A 447 6.51 -22.38 30.33
N SER A 448 7.34 -21.35 30.13
CA SER A 448 8.75 -21.34 30.55
C SER A 448 9.34 -19.91 30.70
N PRO A 449 10.28 -19.67 31.65
CA PRO A 449 10.68 -18.34 32.16
C PRO A 449 11.65 -17.53 31.27
N ALA A 450 12.03 -18.05 30.10
CA ALA A 450 12.98 -17.39 29.19
C ALA A 450 12.39 -16.14 28.48
N ASN A 451 11.06 -15.96 28.51
CA ASN A 451 10.37 -14.84 27.86
C ASN A 451 10.64 -13.46 28.48
N ARG A 452 11.13 -13.40 29.72
CA ARG A 452 11.30 -12.12 30.45
C ARG A 452 12.53 -11.32 30.01
N ALA A 453 13.62 -11.98 29.64
CA ALA A 453 14.86 -11.32 29.24
C ALA A 453 14.86 -10.82 27.78
N ALA A 454 14.02 -11.39 26.92
CA ALA A 454 13.88 -10.98 25.52
C ALA A 454 13.11 -9.65 25.38
N LEU A 455 12.22 -9.34 26.34
CA LEU A 455 11.42 -8.12 26.35
C LEU A 455 12.28 -6.88 26.62
N ASP A 456 13.23 -6.93 27.55
CA ASP A 456 14.04 -5.76 27.93
C ASP A 456 15.01 -5.29 26.84
N VAL A 457 15.55 -6.22 26.03
CA VAL A 457 16.46 -5.90 24.91
C VAL A 457 15.73 -5.24 23.74
N ALA A 458 14.46 -5.59 23.52
CA ALA A 458 13.64 -5.02 22.44
C ALA A 458 13.32 -3.53 22.65
N PHE A 459 13.20 -3.08 23.91
CA PHE A 459 12.82 -1.71 24.24
C PHE A 459 13.94 -0.68 24.11
N GLU A 460 15.22 -1.09 24.14
CA GLU A 460 16.35 -0.15 24.16
C GLU A 460 16.76 0.32 22.75
N ALA A 461 16.64 -0.55 21.75
CA ALA A 461 16.84 -0.19 20.33
C ALA A 461 15.75 0.80 19.84
N GLN A 462 14.52 0.66 20.35
CA GLN A 462 13.37 1.48 19.97
C GLN A 462 13.46 2.90 20.54
N ARG A 463 14.06 3.09 21.73
CA ARG A 463 14.32 4.42 22.31
C ARG A 463 15.33 5.24 21.49
N ARG A 464 16.31 4.60 20.85
CA ARG A 464 17.29 5.27 19.97
C ARG A 464 16.68 5.74 18.65
N ALA A 465 15.74 4.98 18.08
CA ALA A 465 15.07 5.33 16.82
C ALA A 465 14.04 6.47 16.97
N LEU A 466 13.41 6.58 18.15
CA LEU A 466 12.38 7.60 18.44
C LEU A 466 12.95 8.91 19.01
N ALA A 467 14.24 8.95 19.37
CA ALA A 467 14.90 10.11 19.97
C ALA A 467 15.51 11.11 18.97
N GLN A 468 15.29 10.96 17.66
CA GLN A 468 15.68 11.99 16.67
C GLN A 468 14.54 12.99 16.42
N PRO A 469 14.65 14.25 16.89
CA PRO A 469 13.76 15.30 16.43
C PRO A 469 14.23 15.80 15.07
N ALA A 470 13.28 16.14 14.19
CA ALA A 470 13.53 16.93 13.00
C ALA A 470 14.19 18.27 13.38
N ALA A 471 15.50 18.39 13.16
CA ALA A 471 16.22 19.64 13.36
C ALA A 471 16.01 20.56 12.15
N ILE A 472 15.07 21.49 12.28
CA ILE A 472 15.02 22.75 11.53
C ILE A 472 15.74 23.78 12.40
N GLY A 473 16.82 24.36 11.88
CA GLY A 473 17.75 25.21 12.64
C GLY A 473 17.32 26.65 12.90
N ALA A 474 17.99 27.26 13.87
CA ALA A 474 18.30 28.69 13.94
C ALA A 474 19.61 28.87 14.75
N PRO A 475 20.41 29.92 14.49
CA PRO A 475 21.86 29.89 14.69
C PRO A 475 22.29 30.32 16.09
N ALA A 476 23.36 29.70 16.60
CA ALA A 476 24.10 30.18 17.77
C ALA A 476 25.42 30.82 17.33
N ARG A 477 25.70 31.98 17.91
CA ARG A 477 26.82 32.89 17.64
C ARG A 477 28.18 32.27 18.00
N ALA A 478 29.20 32.72 17.27
CA ALA A 478 30.61 32.46 17.51
C ALA A 478 31.11 33.01 18.85
N GLY A 479 32.04 32.27 19.46
CA GLY A 479 32.87 32.68 20.60
C GLY A 479 34.15 31.84 20.60
N GLU A 480 35.17 32.41 19.98
CA GLU A 480 36.63 32.30 20.17
C GLU A 480 37.30 31.06 20.80
N SER A 481 38.33 30.57 20.07
CA SER A 481 39.66 30.10 20.52
C SER A 481 39.73 28.76 21.29
N GLU A 482 40.71 27.85 21.15
CA GLU A 482 42.08 27.87 20.65
C GLU A 482 42.45 26.50 20.01
N ARG A 483 43.42 26.50 19.08
CA ARG A 483 44.15 25.29 18.60
C ARG A 483 45.36 25.03 19.53
N PRO A 484 45.89 23.79 19.58
CA PRO A 484 47.20 23.53 18.93
C PRO A 484 47.33 22.06 18.42
N PRO A 485 48.51 21.55 17.99
CA PRO A 485 49.05 21.75 16.65
C PRO A 485 49.36 20.44 15.91
N ILE A 486 49.67 20.62 14.62
CA ILE A 486 50.09 19.63 13.62
C ILE A 486 51.59 19.34 13.79
N LEU A 487 51.98 18.07 13.60
CA LEU A 487 53.34 17.64 13.29
C LEU A 487 53.31 16.92 11.93
N GLY A 488 54.16 17.39 11.00
CA GLY A 488 54.35 16.83 9.67
C GLY A 488 55.71 16.16 9.51
N ALA A 489 55.85 15.40 8.41
CA ALA A 489 57.07 15.11 7.64
C ALA A 489 56.61 14.22 6.46
N ASP A 490 56.56 14.73 5.23
CA ASP A 490 57.63 14.71 4.22
C ASP A 490 58.27 13.33 3.97
N THR A 491 58.05 12.77 2.78
CA THR A 491 59.08 12.47 1.77
C THR A 491 58.42 11.92 0.49
N SER A 492 58.87 12.45 -0.65
CA SER A 492 58.50 12.10 -2.03
C SER A 492 59.57 11.18 -2.67
N PRO A 493 59.63 10.97 -4.01
CA PRO A 493 58.97 9.91 -4.78
C PRO A 493 59.98 8.99 -5.53
N ALA A 494 59.52 7.89 -6.13
CA ALA A 494 60.29 7.16 -7.15
C ALA A 494 59.39 6.45 -8.18
N GLU A 495 59.85 6.52 -9.43
CA GLU A 495 59.25 6.14 -10.71
C GLU A 495 59.39 4.64 -11.07
N CYS A 496 58.87 4.31 -12.26
CA CYS A 496 59.14 3.19 -13.19
C CYS A 496 58.00 2.16 -13.32
N GLU A 497 57.23 2.21 -14.43
CA GLU A 497 57.43 1.46 -15.70
C GLU A 497 57.05 -0.03 -15.55
N GLY A 498 56.24 -0.69 -16.39
CA GLY A 498 55.57 -0.35 -17.64
C GLY A 498 54.87 -1.60 -18.22
N ALA A 499 54.32 -1.43 -19.43
CA ALA A 499 53.85 -2.43 -20.41
C ALA A 499 52.65 -3.35 -20.03
N SER A 500 51.52 -3.49 -20.74
CA SER A 500 51.01 -3.25 -22.11
C SER A 500 50.58 -4.56 -22.79
N GLN A 501 49.58 -4.41 -23.68
CA GLN A 501 49.04 -5.33 -24.70
C GLN A 501 47.87 -6.24 -24.28
N GLU A 502 46.66 -6.18 -24.82
CA GLU A 502 46.06 -5.88 -26.16
C GLU A 502 45.46 -7.16 -26.77
N GLY A 503 44.28 -7.02 -27.42
CA GLY A 503 43.74 -8.03 -28.34
C GLY A 503 42.22 -8.10 -28.44
N ALA A 504 41.60 -7.18 -29.19
CA ALA A 504 40.23 -7.25 -29.74
C ALA A 504 40.23 -8.04 -31.09
N PRO A 505 39.23 -7.96 -32.02
CA PRO A 505 37.82 -7.52 -32.02
C PRO A 505 36.87 -8.43 -32.88
N HIS A 506 35.63 -7.96 -33.15
CA HIS A 506 34.68 -8.21 -34.27
C HIS A 506 33.26 -8.54 -33.78
N GLY A 507 32.14 -8.00 -34.27
CA GLY A 507 31.88 -7.09 -35.39
C GLY A 507 30.40 -6.62 -35.40
N ASN A 508 30.14 -5.58 -36.20
CA ASN A 508 28.84 -4.95 -36.45
C ASN A 508 27.88 -5.85 -37.23
N ALA A 509 26.58 -5.76 -36.93
CA ALA A 509 25.51 -6.05 -37.89
C ALA A 509 24.29 -5.16 -37.62
N VAL A 510 23.98 -4.30 -38.58
CA VAL A 510 22.71 -3.58 -38.77
C VAL A 510 21.88 -4.41 -39.76
N CYS A 511 20.60 -4.64 -39.49
CA CYS A 511 19.58 -4.84 -40.55
C CYS A 511 18.14 -4.72 -40.00
N GLU A 512 17.28 -4.30 -40.92
CA GLU A 512 15.93 -3.71 -40.85
C GLU A 512 14.74 -4.62 -40.45
N PRO A 513 13.52 -4.04 -40.27
CA PRO A 513 12.35 -4.72 -39.74
C PRO A 513 11.49 -5.38 -40.84
N LEU A 514 10.92 -6.55 -40.54
CA LEU A 514 9.93 -7.21 -41.40
C LEU A 514 8.51 -7.07 -40.85
N LEU A 515 7.65 -6.58 -41.75
CA LEU A 515 6.22 -6.42 -41.69
C LEU A 515 5.45 -7.74 -41.86
N SER A 516 4.20 -7.72 -41.37
CA SER A 516 3.08 -8.67 -41.60
C SER A 516 3.25 -10.04 -40.93
N VAL A 517 2.23 -10.64 -40.31
CA VAL A 517 1.06 -11.23 -40.97
C VAL A 517 -0.12 -11.37 -39.98
N ALA A 518 -1.32 -11.08 -40.52
CA ALA A 518 -2.70 -11.53 -40.20
C ALA A 518 -3.24 -11.50 -38.76
#